data_AF-A0AA45BBT8-F1
#
_entry.id   AF-A0AA45BBT8-F1
#
_cell.length_a   1.000
_cell.length_b   1.000
_cell.length_c   1.000
_cell.angle_alpha   90.00
_cell.angle_beta   90.00
_cell.angle_gamma   90.00
#
_symmetry.space_group_name_H-M   'P 1'
#
loop_
_entity.id
_entity.type
_entity.pdbx_description
1 polymer ?
#
loop_
_entity_poly.entity_id
_entity_poly.type
_entity_poly.pdbx_seq_one_letter_code
_entity_poly.pdbx_strand_id
1 'polypeptide(L)' 'MLQKEQWMQIHVLKAQGVSEREIARRLGISRNTVARYLSAEEVP' A
#
# COMPACT_ATOMS: atom_id res chain seq x y z
N MET A 1 13.04 -0.45 9.57
CA MET A 1 12.63 -0.95 8.24
C MET A 1 11.14 -0.66 8.02
N LEU A 2 10.75 0.61 7.85
CA LEU A 2 9.34 0.99 7.70
C LEU A 2 8.79 0.75 6.28
N GLN A 3 9.63 0.79 5.24
CA GLN A 3 9.16 0.72 3.84
C GLN A 3 8.66 -0.68 3.44
N LYS A 4 9.38 -1.75 3.81
CA LYS A 4 8.97 -3.13 3.54
C LYS A 4 7.68 -3.51 4.28
N GLU A 5 7.51 -3.05 5.51
CA GLU A 5 6.31 -3.29 6.30
C GLU A 5 5.09 -2.56 5.70
N GLN A 6 5.24 -1.30 5.31
CA GLN A 6 4.19 -0.55 4.61
C GLN A 6 3.85 -1.18 3.25
N TRP A 7 4.84 -1.63 2.49
CA TRP A 7 4.61 -2.34 1.22
C TRP A 7 3.74 -3.58 1.45
N MET A 8 4.08 -4.40 2.44
CA MET A 8 3.34 -5.61 2.75
C MET A 8 1.91 -5.32 3.20
N GLN A 9 1.71 -4.33 4.07
CA GLN A 9 0.37 -3.90 4.50
C GLN A 9 -0.50 -3.44 3.33
N ILE A 10 0.06 -2.68 2.39
CA ILE A 10 -0.65 -2.22 1.19
C ILE A 10 -1.13 -3.42 0.35
N HIS A 11 -0.27 -4.39 0.09
CA HIS A 11 -0.60 -5.58 -0.70
C HIS A 11 -1.62 -6.48 0.00
N VAL A 12 -1.49 -6.69 1.31
CA VAL A 12 -2.47 -7.47 2.10
C VAL A 12 -3.86 -6.82 2.06
N LEU A 13 -3.95 -5.50 2.30
CA LEU A 13 -5.23 -4.79 2.25
C LEU A 13 -5.84 -4.83 0.83
N LYS A 14 -5.02 -4.71 -0.21
CA LYS A 14 -5.50 -4.81 -1.59
C LYS A 14 -6.03 -6.22 -1.90
N ALA A 15 -5.35 -7.27 -1.44
CA ALA A 15 -5.79 -8.66 -1.59
C ALA A 15 -7.11 -8.93 -0.84
N GLN A 16 -7.39 -8.20 0.25
CA GLN A 16 -8.67 -8.24 0.96
C GLN A 16 -9.80 -7.47 0.25
N GLY A 17 -9.54 -6.89 -0.93
CA GLY A 17 -10.53 -6.13 -1.70
C GLY A 17 -10.69 -4.67 -1.24
N VAL A 18 -9.82 -4.17 -0.37
CA VAL A 18 -9.87 -2.79 0.09
C VAL A 18 -9.46 -1.85 -1.05
N SER A 19 -10.25 -0.78 -1.27
CA SER A 19 -9.93 0.22 -2.28
C SER A 19 -8.67 1.01 -1.92
N GLU A 20 -7.90 1.45 -2.92
CA GLU A 20 -6.69 2.27 -2.70
C GLU A 20 -6.97 3.54 -1.86
N ARG A 21 -8.15 4.15 -2.02
CA ARG A 21 -8.56 5.33 -1.25
C ARG A 21 -8.77 5.01 0.23
N GLU A 22 -9.24 3.81 0.54
CA GLU A 22 -9.41 3.34 1.90
C GLU A 22 -8.05 2.93 2.50
N ILE A 23 -7.19 2.26 1.73
CA ILE A 23 -5.81 1.94 2.14
C ILE A 23 -5.04 3.22 2.50
N ALA A 24 -5.10 4.24 1.65
CA ALA A 24 -4.47 5.54 1.88
C ALA A 24 -4.92 6.17 3.20
N ARG A 25 -6.24 6.16 3.47
CA ARG A 25 -6.82 6.69 4.71
C ARG A 25 -6.39 5.89 5.95
N ARG A 26 -6.36 4.57 5.88
CA ARG A 26 -5.96 3.70 6.99
C ARG A 26 -4.48 3.83 7.35
N LEU A 27 -3.63 3.97 6.33
CA LEU A 27 -2.17 4.04 6.51
C LEU A 27 -1.65 5.47 6.67
N GLY A 28 -2.51 6.49 6.53
CA GLY A 28 -2.11 7.90 6.65
C GLY A 28 -1.15 8.36 5.54
N ILE A 29 -1.23 7.74 4.36
CA ILE A 29 -0.34 8.04 3.21
C ILE A 29 -1.15 8.52 2.01
N SER A 30 -0.48 9.15 1.04
CA SER A 30 -1.14 9.57 -0.18
C SER A 30 -1.61 8.38 -1.02
N ARG A 31 -2.73 8.53 -1.75
CA ARG A 31 -3.19 7.53 -2.72
C ARG A 31 -2.11 7.23 -3.78
N ASN A 32 -1.35 8.24 -4.18
CA ASN A 32 -0.26 8.08 -5.16
C ASN A 32 0.85 7.17 -4.60
N THR A 33 1.13 7.27 -3.30
CA THR A 33 2.03 6.34 -2.61
C THR A 33 1.47 4.94 -2.70
N VAL A 34 0.20 4.70 -2.34
CA VAL A 34 -0.43 3.38 -2.45
C VAL A 34 -0.30 2.80 -3.86
N ALA A 35 -0.63 3.59 -4.89
CA ALA A 35 -0.53 3.17 -6.28
C ALA A 35 0.90 2.79 -6.68
N ARG A 36 1.90 3.59 -6.28
CA ARG A 36 3.32 3.31 -6.56
C ARG A 36 3.81 2.02 -5.90
N TYR A 37 3.37 1.76 -4.66
CA TYR A 37 3.73 0.53 -3.94
C TYR A 37 3.05 -0.71 -4.52
N LEU A 38 1.82 -0.57 -5.03
CA LEU A 38 1.11 -1.65 -5.72
C LEU A 38 1.70 -1.96 -7.10
N SER A 39 2.25 -0.96 -7.79
CA SER A 39 2.90 -1.14 -9.10
C SER A 39 4.36 -1.57 -9.02
N ALA A 40 4.96 -1.57 -7.82
CA ALA A 40 6.33 -1.99 -7.65
C ALA A 40 6.42 -3.51 -7.76
N GLU A 41 7.17 -4.01 -8.75
CA GLU A 41 7.43 -5.43 -8.96
C GLU A 41 8.32 -6.04 -7.85
N GLU A 42 9.15 -5.20 -7.22
CA GLU A 42 10.03 -5.59 -6.13
C GLU A 42 9.69 -4.85 -4.83
N VAL A 43 10.01 -5.50 -3.71
CA VAL A 43 9.85 -4.91 -2.37
C VAL A 43 10.93 -3.83 -2.17
N PRO A 44 10.54 -2.56 -1.94
CA PRO A 44 11.48 -1.48 -1.67
C PRO A 44 12.13 -1.55 -0.28
#